data_AF-A0A1I8NJI8-F1
#
_entry.id   AF-A0A1I8NJI8-F1
#
_cell.length_a   1.000
_cell.length_b   1.000
_cell.length_c   1.000
_cell.angle_alpha   90.00
_cell.angle_beta   90.00
_cell.angle_gamma   90.00
#
_symmetry.space_group_name_H-M   'P 1'
#
loop_
_entity.id
_entity.type
_entity.pdbx_description
1 polymer ?
#
loop_
_entity_poly.entity_id
_entity_poly.type
_entity_poly.pdbx_seq_one_letter_code
_entity_poly.pdbx_strand_id
1 'polypeptide(L)'
;MDSLIREPILGNSFRFLQFIFHIPHNTISTTIPEVCDAIYKVLQPDYLKVPSTEKEWQAVSEKFYEKWNFPNCIGCIDGKHVVMTAPSHSGSIDYNYK
;
A
#
# COMPACT_ATOMS: atom_id res chain seq x y z
N MET A 1 -11.36 -19.89 -2.21
CA MET A 1 -10.87 -18.82 -1.32
C MET A 1 -9.41 -18.46 -1.60
N ASP A 2 -8.62 -19.39 -2.16
CA ASP A 2 -7.18 -19.21 -2.40
C ASP A 2 -6.78 -18.13 -3.41
N SER A 3 -7.70 -17.65 -4.27
CA SER A 3 -7.41 -16.60 -5.25
C SER A 3 -7.42 -15.18 -4.66
N LEU A 4 -8.12 -14.95 -3.54
CA LEU A 4 -8.31 -13.60 -2.96
C LEU A 4 -7.02 -13.01 -2.36
N ILE A 5 -6.03 -13.84 -2.06
CA ILE A 5 -4.82 -13.43 -1.33
C ILE A 5 -3.69 -12.99 -2.28
N ARG A 6 -3.78 -13.30 -3.57
CA ARG A 6 -2.64 -13.15 -4.50
C ARG A 6 -2.56 -11.82 -5.23
N GLU A 7 -3.68 -11.09 -5.34
CA GLU A 7 -3.72 -9.78 -5.99
C GLU A 7 -3.77 -8.65 -4.95
N PRO A 8 -2.86 -7.65 -5.00
CA PRO A 8 -2.91 -6.52 -4.09
C PRO A 8 -4.16 -5.66 -4.37
N ILE A 9 -5.14 -5.82 -3.48
CA ILE A 9 -6.44 -5.14 -3.50
C ILE A 9 -6.29 -3.61 -3.32
N LEU A 10 -5.16 -3.16 -2.76
CA LEU A 10 -4.92 -1.80 -2.25
C LEU A 10 -4.98 -0.68 -3.31
N GLY A 11 -4.98 -0.99 -4.61
CA GLY A 11 -5.01 0.00 -5.69
C GLY A 11 -6.22 -0.11 -6.63
N ASN A 12 -7.14 -1.05 -6.41
CA ASN A 12 -8.16 -1.41 -7.38
C ASN A 12 -9.57 -1.01 -6.90
N SER A 13 -10.40 -0.52 -7.83
CA SER A 13 -11.81 -0.27 -7.52
C SER A 13 -12.56 -1.59 -7.26
N PHE A 14 -13.59 -1.56 -6.39
CA PHE A 14 -14.43 -2.75 -6.14
C PHE A 14 -15.09 -3.30 -7.41
N ARG A 15 -15.31 -2.45 -8.41
CA ARG A 15 -15.84 -2.86 -9.71
C ARG A 15 -14.84 -3.69 -10.50
N PHE A 16 -13.56 -3.34 -10.44
CA PHE A 16 -12.48 -4.13 -11.05
C PHE A 16 -12.32 -5.48 -10.34
N LEU A 17 -12.37 -5.48 -9.01
CA LEU A 17 -12.31 -6.71 -8.21
C LEU A 17 -13.50 -7.63 -8.49
N GLN A 18 -14.69 -7.07 -8.73
CA GLN A 18 -15.86 -7.85 -9.15
C GLN A 18 -15.60 -8.61 -10.44
N PHE A 19 -14.94 -8.00 -11.43
CA PHE A 19 -14.61 -8.68 -12.69
C PHE A 19 -13.55 -9.76 -12.51
N ILE A 20 -12.51 -9.53 -11.68
CA ILE A 20 -11.47 -10.53 -11.43
C ILE A 20 -12.02 -11.73 -10.68
N PHE A 21 -12.69 -11.47 -9.55
CA PHE A 21 -13.10 -12.52 -8.63
C PHE A 21 -14.46 -13.12 -8.95
N HIS A 22 -15.21 -12.52 -9.88
CA HIS A 22 -16.58 -12.90 -10.21
C HIS A 22 -17.51 -12.85 -8.99
N ILE A 23 -17.21 -11.95 -8.04
CA ILE A 23 -17.98 -11.73 -6.81
C ILE A 23 -18.69 -10.38 -6.92
N PRO A 24 -19.98 -10.28 -6.58
CA PRO A 24 -20.70 -9.01 -6.54
C PRO A 24 -20.02 -7.94 -5.66
N HIS A 25 -19.99 -6.69 -6.12
CA HIS A 25 -19.33 -5.58 -5.42
C HIS A 25 -19.82 -5.37 -3.98
N ASN A 26 -21.09 -5.65 -3.68
CA ASN A 26 -21.65 -5.53 -2.33
C ASN A 26 -20.99 -6.52 -1.37
N THR A 27 -20.76 -7.76 -1.82
CA THR A 27 -20.07 -8.79 -1.02
C THR A 27 -18.60 -8.44 -0.84
N ILE A 28 -17.95 -7.97 -1.91
CA ILE A 28 -16.56 -7.49 -1.85
C ILE A 28 -16.42 -6.34 -0.84
N SER A 29 -17.39 -5.42 -0.82
CA SER A 29 -17.35 -4.24 0.07
C SER A 29 -17.42 -4.59 1.56
N THR A 30 -18.02 -5.74 1.91
CA THR A 30 -18.07 -6.23 3.30
C THR A 30 -16.90 -7.15 3.62
N THR A 31 -16.52 -8.05 2.70
CA THR A 31 -15.45 -9.02 2.95
C THR A 31 -14.07 -8.37 3.04
N ILE A 32 -13.77 -7.35 2.24
CA ILE A 32 -12.43 -6.71 2.26
C ILE A 32 -12.11 -6.11 3.64
N PRO A 33 -12.95 -5.24 4.23
CA PRO A 33 -12.70 -4.70 5.56
C PRO A 33 -12.51 -5.79 6.62
N GLU A 34 -13.34 -6.83 6.61
CA GLU A 34 -13.25 -7.94 7.56
C GLU A 34 -11.91 -8.68 7.48
N VAL A 35 -11.45 -8.97 6.27
CA VAL A 35 -10.16 -9.65 6.06
C VAL A 35 -8.99 -8.73 6.43
N CYS A 36 -9.05 -7.45 6.06
CA CYS A 36 -8.05 -6.45 6.44
C CYS A 36 -7.94 -6.32 7.96
N ASP A 37 -9.07 -6.28 8.68
CA ASP A 37 -9.11 -6.22 10.15
C ASP A 37 -8.52 -7.48 10.77
N ALA A 38 -8.84 -8.66 10.23
CA ALA A 38 -8.28 -9.92 10.72
C ALA A 38 -6.76 -9.97 10.53
N ILE A 39 -6.27 -9.57 9.36
CA ILE A 39 -4.83 -9.48 9.06
C ILE A 39 -4.15 -8.48 9.99
N TYR A 40 -4.74 -7.29 10.16
CA TYR A 40 -4.21 -6.27 11.06
C TYR A 40 -4.08 -6.79 12.49
N LYS A 41 -5.13 -7.42 13.03
CA LYS A 41 -5.10 -7.97 14.40
C LYS A 41 -4.00 -9.01 14.62
N VAL A 42 -3.69 -9.80 13.61
CA VAL A 42 -2.66 -10.85 13.70
C VAL A 42 -1.25 -10.28 13.50
N LEU A 43 -1.05 -9.39 12.52
CA LEU A 43 0.28 -8.92 12.14
C LEU A 43 0.75 -7.66 12.89
N GLN A 44 -0.16 -6.89 13.48
CA GLN A 44 0.17 -5.63 14.17
C GLN A 44 1.24 -5.80 15.26
N PRO A 45 1.20 -6.82 16.14
CA PRO A 45 2.19 -6.96 17.21
C PRO A 45 3.61 -7.25 16.71
N ASP A 46 3.74 -7.98 15.61
CA ASP A 46 5.03 -8.44 15.08
C ASP A 46 5.67 -7.43 14.13
N TYR A 47 4.87 -6.82 13.26
CA TYR A 47 5.35 -6.02 12.13
C TYR A 47 5.09 -4.51 12.24
N LEU A 48 4.08 -4.09 13.02
CA LEU A 48 3.71 -2.67 13.17
C LEU A 48 4.16 -2.11 14.53
N LYS A 49 5.44 -2.30 14.86
CA LYS A 49 6.06 -1.72 16.06
C LYS A 49 6.44 -0.27 15.80
N VAL A 50 5.70 0.64 16.42
CA VAL A 50 6.00 2.08 16.38
C VAL A 50 7.03 2.40 17.46
N PRO A 51 8.15 3.07 17.13
CA PRO A 51 9.11 3.54 18.12
C PRO A 51 8.41 4.38 19.19
N SER A 52 8.71 4.13 20.46
CA SER A 52 8.05 4.81 21.59
C SER A 52 8.98 5.77 22.32
N THR A 53 10.29 5.68 22.08
CA THR A 53 11.30 6.51 22.73
C THR A 53 12.06 7.37 21.73
N GLU A 54 12.54 8.54 22.17
CA GLU A 54 13.35 9.44 21.35
C GLU A 54 14.58 8.73 20.74
N LYS A 55 15.23 7.87 21.51
CA LYS A 55 16.39 7.09 21.06
C LYS A 55 16.06 6.14 19.91
N GLU A 56 14.90 5.49 19.96
CA GLU A 56 14.47 4.62 18.86
C GLU A 56 14.13 5.43 17.60
N TRP A 57 13.50 6.60 17.75
CA TRP A 57 13.24 7.51 16.65
C TRP A 57 14.52 8.03 16.00
N GLN A 58 15.52 8.40 16.82
CA GLN A 58 16.85 8.80 16.33
C GLN A 58 17.50 7.67 15.55
N ALA A 59 17.47 6.43 16.06
CA ALA A 59 18.01 5.27 15.38
C ALA A 59 17.31 4.95 14.05
N VAL A 60 15.99 5.20 13.93
CA VAL A 60 15.29 5.12 12.64
C VAL A 60 15.79 6.20 11.70
N SER A 61 15.93 7.45 12.17
CA SER A 61 16.41 8.56 11.35
C SER A 61 17.83 8.39 10.82
N GLU A 62 18.74 7.85 11.64
CA GLU A 62 20.10 7.51 11.21
C GLU A 62 20.08 6.44 10.13
N LYS A 63 19.27 5.39 10.27
CA LYS A 63 19.14 4.35 9.23
C LYS A 63 18.66 4.92 7.90
N PHE A 64 17.73 5.88 7.93
CA PHE A 64 17.28 6.54 6.70
C PHE A 64 18.38 7.42 6.09
N TYR A 65 19.14 8.11 6.93
CA TYR A 65 20.28 8.91 6.50
C TYR A 65 21.39 8.06 5.90
N GLU A 66 21.78 6.95 6.54
CA GLU A 66 22.82 6.05 6.03
C GLU A 66 22.47 5.42 4.68
N LYS A 67 21.21 5.02 4.50
CA LYS A 67 20.77 4.31 3.29
C LYS A 67 20.43 5.23 2.12
N TRP A 68 19.81 6.37 2.41
CA TRP A 68 19.22 7.23 1.38
C TRP A 68 19.64 8.70 1.49
N ASN A 69 20.57 9.03 2.39
CA ASN A 69 21.02 10.39 2.67
C ASN A 69 19.84 11.34 2.98
N PHE A 70 18.80 10.81 3.62
CA PHE A 70 17.59 11.55 3.97
C PHE A 70 17.60 11.88 5.47
N PRO A 71 18.00 13.11 5.86
CA PRO A 71 18.08 13.48 7.27
C PRO A 71 16.68 13.59 7.88
N ASN A 72 16.57 13.28 9.18
CA ASN A 72 15.35 13.42 9.98
C ASN A 72 14.13 12.64 9.45
N CYS A 73 14.33 11.58 8.65
CA CYS A 73 13.24 10.71 8.21
C CYS A 73 12.93 9.63 9.23
N ILE A 74 11.69 9.59 9.71
CA ILE A 74 11.25 8.65 10.74
C ILE A 74 10.37 7.52 10.19
N GLY A 75 10.20 7.44 8.87
CA GLY A 75 9.39 6.42 8.22
C GLY A 75 9.09 6.77 6.76
N CYS A 76 8.69 5.76 5.99
CA CYS A 76 8.21 5.93 4.63
C CYS A 76 6.89 5.18 4.45
N ILE A 77 6.03 5.73 3.59
CA ILE A 77 4.82 5.04 3.14
C ILE A 77 5.09 4.61 1.70
N ASP A 78 5.27 3.32 1.48
CA ASP A 78 5.33 2.74 0.13
C ASP A 78 3.91 2.34 -0.29
N GLY A 79 3.42 2.90 -1.39
CA GLY A 79 2.08 2.53 -1.91
C GLY A 79 1.19 3.63 -2.48
N LYS A 80 1.69 4.81 -2.87
CA LYS A 80 0.86 5.76 -3.62
C LYS A 80 1.01 5.55 -5.13
N HIS A 81 0.06 4.86 -5.75
CA HIS A 81 -0.11 4.95 -7.20
C HIS A 81 -0.69 6.33 -7.53
N VAL A 82 0.14 7.23 -8.05
CA VAL A 82 -0.32 8.50 -8.62
C VAL A 82 -0.62 8.26 -10.08
N VAL A 83 -1.91 8.31 -10.45
CA VAL A 83 -2.30 8.30 -11.86
C VAL A 83 -1.80 9.59 -12.49
N MET A 84 -0.71 9.51 -13.23
CA MET A 84 -0.18 10.64 -14.00
C MET A 84 -0.87 10.69 -15.36
N THR A 85 -1.49 11.83 -15.67
CA THR A 85 -1.98 12.12 -17.02
C THR A 85 -0.81 12.62 -17.85
N ALA A 86 -0.55 11.94 -18.97
CA ALA A 86 0.49 12.34 -19.91
C ALA A 86 0.25 13.79 -20.40
N PRO A 87 1.28 14.66 -20.40
CA PRO A 87 1.18 16.00 -20.98
C PRO A 87 0.80 15.94 -22.46
N SER A 88 0.10 16.95 -22.98
CA SER A 88 -0.22 17.03 -24.40
C SER A 88 1.08 17.01 -25.24
N HIS A 89 1.11 16.17 -26.28
CA HIS A 89 2.25 15.94 -27.20
C HIS A 89 3.41 15.07 -26.68
N SER A 90 3.25 14.33 -25.58
CA SER A 90 4.28 13.41 -25.04
C SER A 90 4.46 12.08 -25.80
N GLY A 91 3.62 11.80 -26.82
CA GLY A 91 3.66 10.53 -27.53
C GLY A 91 3.40 9.33 -26.61
N SER A 92 3.87 8.13 -26.95
CA SER A 92 3.71 6.90 -26.14
C SER A 92 4.61 6.83 -24.91
N ILE A 93 5.45 7.84 -24.68
CA ILE A 93 6.56 7.78 -23.71
C ILE A 93 6.05 7.97 -22.27
N ASP A 94 4.98 8.75 -22.10
CA ASP A 94 4.39 9.06 -20.80
C ASP A 94 3.01 8.41 -20.58
N TYR A 95 2.64 7.42 -21.41
CA TYR A 95 1.39 6.69 -21.19
C TYR A 95 1.48 5.83 -19.94
N ASN A 96 0.58 6.11 -19.00
CA ASN A 96 0.37 5.25 -17.86
C ASN A 96 -0.38 4.00 -18.34
N TYR A 97 0.34 2.89 -18.53
CA TYR A 97 -0.22 1.58 -18.92
C TYR A 97 -0.76 0.83 -17.69
N LYS A 98 -1.54 1.49 -16.83
CA LYS A 98 -2.24 0.87 -15.70
C LYS A 98 -3.45 1.69 -15.27
#